data_AF-A0A8H4TRY5-F1
#
_entry.id   AF-A0A8H4TRY5-F1
#
_cell.length_a   1.000
_cell.length_b   1.000
_cell.length_c   1.000
_cell.angle_alpha   90.00
_cell.angle_beta   90.00
_cell.angle_gamma   90.00
#
_symmetry.space_group_name_H-M   'P 1'
#
loop_
_entity.id
_entity.type
_entity.pdbx_description
1 polymer ?
#
loop_
_entity_poly.entity_id
_entity_poly.type
_entity_poly.pdbx_seq_one_letter_code
_entity_poly.pdbx_strand_id
1 'polypeptide(L)'
;MLLLAQNLFVDGEALYRSYVVDLQKEWESLPEIQARGNPPYPFQFSSDELDVINRDAANAIRGMNLMNDLKTELGDLWPEKGVVRHDQYKDVKKALASAKQRFIGTMDHLDGDRKIRESLWPFDDLDGS
;
A
#
# COMPACT_ATOMS: atom_id res chain seq x y z
N MET A 1 21.29 6.97 -0.14
CA MET A 1 20.44 6.09 -0.97
C MET A 1 19.69 5.02 -0.19
N LEU A 2 20.23 4.45 0.89
CA LEU A 2 19.54 3.41 1.69
C LEU A 2 18.18 3.86 2.27
N LEU A 3 18.08 5.11 2.71
CA LEU A 3 16.84 5.64 3.29
C LEU A 3 15.71 5.77 2.26
N LEU A 4 16.02 6.17 1.02
CA LEU A 4 15.03 6.23 -0.06
C LEU A 4 14.57 4.83 -0.46
N ALA A 5 15.49 3.88 -0.59
CA ALA A 5 15.13 2.48 -0.88
C ALA A 5 14.28 1.86 0.23
N GLN A 6 14.59 2.17 1.49
CA GLN A 6 13.81 1.75 2.65
C GLN A 6 12.41 2.38 2.63
N ASN A 7 12.29 3.69 2.41
CA ASN A 7 10.99 4.33 2.38
C ASN A 7 10.16 3.89 1.17
N LEU A 8 10.79 3.65 0.01
CA LEU A 8 10.11 3.06 -1.16
C LEU A 8 9.58 1.66 -0.87
N PHE A 9 10.33 0.85 -0.11
CA PHE A 9 9.88 -0.47 0.34
C PHE A 9 8.74 -0.38 1.37
N VAL A 10 8.78 0.60 2.26
CA VAL A 10 7.80 0.77 3.35
C VAL A 10 6.51 1.44 2.88
N ASP A 11 6.61 2.57 2.18
CA ASP A 11 5.45 3.36 1.73
C ASP A 11 4.89 2.84 0.38
N GLY A 12 5.69 2.06 -0.34
CA GLY A 12 5.32 1.47 -1.63
C GLY A 12 5.56 2.39 -2.83
N GLU A 13 5.98 1.79 -3.95
CA GLU A 13 6.32 2.49 -5.19
C GLU A 13 5.19 3.37 -5.74
N ALA A 14 3.94 2.91 -5.60
CA ALA A 14 2.76 3.62 -6.10
C ALA A 14 2.63 5.04 -5.52
N LEU A 15 2.90 5.23 -4.22
CA LEU A 15 2.81 6.53 -3.57
C LEU A 15 3.93 7.47 -4.03
N TYR A 16 5.15 6.96 -4.18
CA TYR A 16 6.27 7.77 -4.70
C TYR A 16 6.04 8.22 -6.14
N ARG A 17 5.48 7.35 -6.99
CA ARG A 17 5.11 7.73 -8.36
C ARG A 17 4.05 8.84 -8.36
N SER A 18 3.05 8.74 -7.47
CA SER A 18 2.05 9.81 -7.27
C SER A 18 2.69 11.12 -6.83
N TYR A 19 3.63 11.10 -5.87
CA TYR A 19 4.32 12.30 -5.40
C TYR A 19 5.17 12.96 -6.50
N VAL A 20 5.81 12.18 -7.36
CA VAL A 20 6.55 12.73 -8.51
C VAL A 20 5.58 13.40 -9.50
N VAL A 21 4.38 12.88 -9.69
CA VAL A 21 3.36 13.55 -10.51
C VAL A 21 2.90 14.85 -9.84
N ASP A 22 2.62 14.84 -8.55
CA ASP A 22 2.17 16.03 -7.81
C ASP A 22 3.23 17.14 -7.77
N LEU A 23 4.51 16.76 -7.67
CA LEU A 23 5.64 17.70 -7.70
C LEU A 23 5.67 18.54 -8.99
N GLN A 24 5.17 18.01 -10.11
CA GLN A 24 5.08 18.77 -11.36
C GLN A 24 4.22 20.04 -11.20
N LYS A 25 3.18 19.99 -10.36
CA LYS A 25 2.26 21.12 -10.13
C LYS A 25 2.90 22.25 -9.32
N GLU A 26 3.88 21.91 -8.49
CA GLU A 26 4.57 22.84 -7.59
C GLU A 26 5.98 23.21 -8.11
N TRP A 27 6.45 22.59 -9.18
CA TRP A 27 7.83 22.68 -9.65
C TRP A 27 8.34 24.13 -9.82
N GLU A 28 7.56 24.98 -10.49
CA GLU A 28 7.92 26.38 -10.75
C GLU A 28 7.82 27.28 -9.49
N SER A 29 7.14 26.83 -8.43
CA SER A 29 7.02 27.58 -7.18
C SER A 29 8.17 27.30 -6.21
N LEU A 30 8.99 26.28 -6.46
CA LEU A 30 10.11 25.92 -5.62
C LEU A 30 11.23 26.98 -5.67
N PRO A 31 11.68 27.52 -4.52
CA PRO A 31 12.70 28.58 -4.48
C PRO A 31 14.02 28.20 -5.18
N GLU A 32 14.42 26.94 -5.09
CA GLU A 32 15.65 26.43 -5.72
C GLU A 32 15.53 26.35 -7.24
N ILE A 33 14.32 26.11 -7.76
CA ILE A 33 14.02 26.06 -9.19
C ILE A 33 13.98 27.48 -9.76
N GLN A 34 13.37 28.42 -9.02
CA GLN A 34 13.39 29.84 -9.35
C GLN A 34 14.81 30.41 -9.37
N ALA A 35 15.63 30.09 -8.38
CA ALA A 35 17.04 30.50 -8.32
C ALA A 35 17.87 29.97 -9.50
N ARG A 36 17.46 28.85 -10.12
CA ARG A 36 18.09 28.24 -11.30
C ARG A 36 17.49 28.72 -12.63
N GLY A 37 16.58 29.69 -12.61
CA GLY A 37 15.95 30.23 -13.81
C GLY A 37 14.80 29.39 -14.35
N ASN A 38 14.09 28.66 -13.49
CA ASN A 38 12.93 27.83 -13.84
C ASN A 38 13.22 26.81 -14.96
N PRO A 39 14.17 25.88 -14.76
CA PRO A 39 14.31 24.75 -15.68
C PRO A 39 12.98 23.99 -15.83
N PRO A 40 12.69 23.41 -17.00
CA PRO A 40 11.48 22.62 -17.19
C PRO A 40 11.49 21.39 -16.27
N TYR A 41 10.29 20.88 -15.95
CA TYR A 41 10.14 19.66 -15.18
C TYR A 41 10.83 18.48 -15.91
N PRO A 42 11.64 17.65 -15.23
CA PRO A 42 12.49 16.66 -15.90
C PRO A 42 11.74 15.41 -16.37
N PHE A 43 10.50 15.18 -15.92
CA PHE A 43 9.70 14.02 -16.30
C PHE A 43 8.55 14.42 -17.22
N GLN A 44 8.20 13.51 -18.13
CA GLN A 44 7.03 13.63 -18.99
C GLN A 44 6.18 12.38 -18.76
N PHE A 45 4.87 12.57 -18.60
CA PHE A 45 3.91 11.50 -18.41
C PHE A 45 2.85 11.59 -19.50
N SER A 46 2.52 10.45 -20.08
CA SER A 46 1.32 10.30 -20.91
C SER A 46 0.05 10.28 -20.05
N SER A 47 -1.10 10.54 -20.66
CA SER A 47 -2.39 10.45 -19.95
C SER A 47 -2.61 9.06 -19.35
N ASP A 48 -2.29 8.01 -20.11
CA ASP A 48 -2.45 6.63 -19.67
C ASP A 48 -1.55 6.31 -18.46
N GLU A 49 -0.32 6.82 -18.44
CA GLU A 49 0.59 6.65 -17.30
C GLU A 49 0.06 7.37 -16.04
N LEU A 50 -0.49 8.58 -16.20
CA LEU A 50 -1.10 9.31 -15.09
C LEU A 50 -2.30 8.55 -14.51
N ASP A 51 -3.15 8.01 -15.37
CA ASP A 51 -4.32 7.22 -14.94
C ASP A 51 -3.89 5.97 -14.16
N VAL A 52 -2.86 5.27 -14.64
CA VAL A 52 -2.29 4.11 -13.94
C VAL A 52 -1.70 4.52 -12.60
N ILE A 53 -0.88 5.58 -12.54
CA ILE A 53 -0.26 6.07 -11.30
C ILE A 53 -1.32 6.43 -10.27
N ASN A 54 -2.33 7.20 -10.68
CA ASN A 54 -3.42 7.64 -9.79
C ASN A 54 -4.24 6.45 -9.27
N ARG A 55 -4.56 5.49 -10.14
CA ARG A 55 -5.28 4.28 -9.76
C ARG A 55 -4.48 3.43 -8.77
N ASP A 56 -3.19 3.22 -9.05
CA ASP A 56 -2.32 2.39 -8.20
C ASP A 56 -2.12 3.06 -6.82
N ALA A 57 -1.94 4.37 -6.77
CA ALA A 57 -1.86 5.13 -5.52
C ALA A 57 -3.17 5.06 -4.73
N ALA A 58 -4.32 5.23 -5.38
CA ALA A 58 -5.63 5.11 -4.74
C ALA A 58 -5.87 3.70 -4.17
N ASN A 59 -5.46 2.65 -4.90
CA ASN A 59 -5.55 1.27 -4.44
C ASN A 59 -4.62 1.01 -3.25
N ALA A 60 -3.39 1.54 -3.27
CA ALA A 60 -2.45 1.44 -2.16
C ALA A 60 -3.01 2.10 -0.89
N ILE A 61 -3.54 3.33 -0.98
CA ILE A 61 -4.16 4.05 0.14
C ILE A 61 -5.35 3.27 0.70
N ARG A 62 -6.22 2.74 -0.16
CA ARG A 62 -7.36 1.90 0.27
C ARG A 62 -6.88 0.66 1.01
N GLY A 63 -5.87 -0.03 0.49
CA GLY A 63 -5.27 -1.19 1.15
C GLY A 63 -4.67 -0.85 2.52
N MET A 64 -3.94 0.26 2.63
CA MET A 64 -3.37 0.74 3.89
C MET A 64 -4.46 1.07 4.93
N ASN A 65 -5.50 1.80 4.54
CA ASN A 65 -6.62 2.13 5.43
C ASN A 65 -7.32 0.86 5.92
N LEU A 66 -7.57 -0.09 5.02
CA LEU A 66 -8.23 -1.33 5.36
C LEU A 66 -7.38 -2.21 6.30
N MET A 67 -6.05 -2.22 6.13
CA MET A 67 -5.14 -2.87 7.06
C MET A 67 -5.10 -2.19 8.43
N ASN A 68 -5.21 -0.86 8.47
CA ASN A 68 -5.32 -0.11 9.72
C ASN A 68 -6.65 -0.37 10.45
N ASP A 69 -7.76 -0.49 9.72
CA ASP A 69 -9.06 -0.88 10.26
C ASP A 69 -8.99 -2.28 10.86
N LEU A 70 -8.36 -3.21 10.16
CA LEU A 70 -8.14 -4.57 10.66
C LEU A 70 -7.27 -4.59 11.92
N LYS A 71 -6.19 -3.80 11.95
CA LYS A 71 -5.36 -3.63 13.15
C LYS A 71 -6.18 -3.11 14.33
N THR A 72 -7.04 -2.13 14.08
CA THR A 72 -7.92 -1.54 15.10
C THR A 72 -8.95 -2.56 15.61
N GLU A 73 -9.52 -3.37 14.72
CA GLU A 73 -10.48 -4.42 15.06
C GLU A 73 -9.84 -5.53 15.91
N LEU A 74 -8.65 -5.97 15.53
CA LEU A 74 -7.94 -7.05 16.23
C LEU A 74 -7.37 -6.60 17.58
N GLY A 75 -7.04 -5.31 17.74
CA GLY A 75 -6.52 -4.77 19.00
C GLY A 75 -5.32 -5.57 19.50
N ASP A 76 -5.43 -6.13 20.71
CA ASP A 76 -4.38 -6.95 21.34
C ASP A 76 -4.10 -8.28 20.62
N LEU A 77 -5.01 -8.72 19.74
CA LEU A 77 -4.84 -9.90 18.90
C LEU A 77 -4.10 -9.58 17.60
N TRP A 78 -3.81 -8.31 17.31
CA TRP A 78 -3.02 -7.94 16.14
C TRP A 78 -1.59 -8.49 16.26
N PRO A 79 -1.10 -9.25 15.28
CA PRO A 79 0.25 -9.80 15.31
C PRO A 79 1.27 -8.69 15.06
N GLU A 80 1.65 -7.95 16.10
CA GLU A 80 2.70 -6.94 16.01
C GLU A 80 4.00 -7.58 15.51
N LYS A 81 4.48 -7.11 14.35
CA LYS A 81 5.65 -7.66 13.63
C LYS A 81 5.53 -9.16 13.30
N GLY A 82 4.31 -9.68 13.16
CA GLY A 82 4.08 -11.10 12.85
C GLY A 82 4.27 -12.05 14.03
N VAL A 83 4.43 -11.54 15.25
CA VAL A 83 4.62 -12.37 16.45
C VAL A 83 3.31 -12.51 17.22
N VAL A 84 2.97 -13.73 17.59
CA VAL A 84 1.77 -14.06 18.37
C VAL A 84 2.15 -14.96 19.54
N ARG A 85 1.58 -14.70 20.73
CA ARG A 85 1.80 -15.58 21.88
C ARG A 85 1.14 -16.94 21.64
N HIS A 86 1.80 -18.01 22.07
CA HIS A 86 1.34 -19.38 21.78
C HIS A 86 -0.08 -19.66 22.28
N ASP A 87 -0.44 -19.15 23.45
CA ASP A 87 -1.76 -19.27 24.06
C ASP A 87 -2.87 -18.55 23.26
N GLN A 88 -2.51 -17.50 22.53
CA GLN A 88 -3.43 -16.72 21.70
C GLN A 88 -3.42 -17.11 20.21
N TYR A 89 -2.51 -18.00 19.80
CA TYR A 89 -2.30 -18.34 18.38
C TYR A 89 -3.59 -18.76 17.66
N LYS A 90 -4.38 -19.63 18.29
CA LYS A 90 -5.65 -20.12 17.71
C LYS A 90 -6.67 -19.00 17.55
N ASP A 91 -6.78 -18.13 18.54
CA ASP A 91 -7.74 -17.03 18.55
C ASP A 91 -7.36 -15.96 17.53
N VAL A 92 -6.06 -15.63 17.43
CA VAL A 92 -5.52 -14.71 16.41
C VAL A 92 -5.73 -15.27 15.00
N LYS A 93 -5.44 -16.56 14.75
CA LYS A 93 -5.68 -17.20 13.44
C LYS A 93 -7.16 -17.16 13.05
N LYS A 94 -8.07 -17.44 13.99
CA LYS A 94 -9.51 -17.36 13.75
C LYS A 94 -9.95 -15.94 13.40
N ALA A 95 -9.46 -14.95 14.15
CA ALA A 95 -9.78 -13.55 13.92
C ALA A 95 -9.23 -13.04 12.58
N LEU A 96 -7.99 -13.41 12.22
CA LEU A 96 -7.38 -13.12 10.91
C LEU A 96 -8.13 -13.79 9.75
N ALA A 97 -8.62 -15.01 9.92
CA ALA A 97 -9.42 -15.69 8.89
C ALA A 97 -10.79 -15.02 8.68
N SER A 98 -11.46 -14.62 9.76
CA SER A 98 -12.71 -13.84 9.67
C SER A 98 -12.49 -12.47 9.01
N ALA A 99 -11.38 -11.82 9.34
CA ALA A 99 -10.96 -10.58 8.71
C ALA A 99 -10.67 -10.74 7.22
N LYS A 100 -9.96 -11.80 6.81
CA LYS A 100 -9.72 -12.14 5.40
C LYS A 100 -11.01 -12.20 4.60
N GLN A 101 -12.01 -12.92 5.11
CA GLN A 101 -13.29 -13.08 4.41
C GLN A 101 -14.00 -11.73 4.20
N ARG A 102 -13.99 -10.87 5.22
CA ARG A 102 -14.54 -9.51 5.09
C ARG A 102 -13.73 -8.67 4.11
N PHE A 103 -12.41 -8.68 4.22
CA PHE A 103 -11.47 -7.95 3.36
C PHE A 103 -11.70 -8.27 1.88
N ILE A 104 -11.72 -9.57 1.54
CA ILE A 104 -11.91 -10.02 0.16
C ILE A 104 -13.31 -9.68 -0.34
N GLY A 105 -14.34 -9.80 0.51
CA GLY A 105 -15.71 -9.41 0.16
C GLY A 105 -15.86 -7.92 -0.13
N THR A 106 -15.16 -7.03 0.60
CA THR A 106 -15.17 -5.58 0.32
C THR A 106 -14.44 -5.24 -0.99
N MET A 107 -13.49 -6.07 -1.41
CA MET A 107 -12.69 -5.88 -2.62
C MET A 107 -13.23 -6.61 -3.86
N ASP A 108 -14.35 -7.34 -3.78
CA ASP A 108 -14.96 -7.99 -4.95
C ASP A 108 -15.42 -6.98 -6.02
N HIS A 109 -15.57 -5.70 -5.66
CA HIS A 109 -15.87 -4.61 -6.60
C HIS A 109 -14.63 -3.96 -7.24
N LEU A 110 -13.41 -4.34 -6.82
CA LEU A 110 -12.15 -3.86 -7.38
C LEU A 110 -11.62 -4.86 -8.41
N ASP A 111 -11.36 -4.38 -9.63
CA ASP A 111 -10.80 -5.16 -10.73
C ASP A 111 -9.58 -5.96 -10.26
N GLY A 112 -9.72 -7.29 -10.28
CA GLY A 112 -8.68 -8.23 -9.89
C GLY A 112 -9.27 -9.60 -9.59
N ASP A 113 -8.49 -10.64 -9.89
CA ASP A 113 -8.90 -12.02 -9.64
C ASP A 113 -8.92 -12.29 -8.13
N ARG A 114 -10.11 -12.60 -7.60
CA ARG A 114 -10.32 -12.99 -6.21
C ARG A 114 -9.36 -14.09 -5.78
N LYS A 115 -9.02 -15.02 -6.68
CA LYS A 115 -8.07 -16.11 -6.40
C LYS A 115 -6.67 -15.60 -6.09
N ILE A 116 -6.22 -14.57 -6.80
CA ILE A 116 -4.90 -13.97 -6.56
C ILE A 116 -4.88 -13.31 -5.18
N ARG A 117 -5.96 -12.64 -4.78
CA ARG A 117 -6.07 -12.04 -3.44
C ARG A 117 -6.12 -13.10 -2.34
N GLU A 118 -6.82 -14.21 -2.59
CA GLU A 118 -6.86 -15.34 -1.68
C GLU A 118 -5.48 -15.98 -1.51
N SER A 119 -4.69 -16.11 -2.60
CA SER A 119 -3.35 -16.72 -2.57
C SER A 119 -2.26 -15.81 -2.01
N LEU A 120 -2.41 -14.49 -2.14
CA LEU A 120 -1.44 -13.51 -1.64
C LEU A 120 -1.69 -13.12 -0.17
N TRP A 121 -2.64 -13.76 0.50
CA TRP A 121 -2.97 -13.43 1.88
C TRP A 121 -1.80 -13.78 2.81
N PRO A 122 -1.23 -12.81 3.55
CA PRO A 122 0.05 -13.00 4.24
C PRO A 122 -0.05 -13.85 5.53
N PHE A 123 -1.26 -14.18 5.99
CA PHE A 123 -1.49 -14.89 7.27
C PHE A 123 -2.06 -16.30 7.11
N ASP A 124 -2.24 -16.76 5.87
CA ASP A 124 -2.60 -18.15 5.63
C ASP A 124 -1.41 -19.05 5.96
N ASP A 125 -1.71 -20.26 6.42
CA ASP A 125 -0.66 -21.25 6.56
C ASP A 125 -0.24 -21.63 5.14
N LEU A 126 1.05 -21.44 4.82
CA LEU A 126 1.62 -22.04 3.64
C LEU A 126 1.56 -23.56 3.90
N ASP A 127 0.68 -24.27 3.19
CA ASP A 127 0.68 -25.72 3.20
C ASP A 127 2.13 -26.16 2.95
N GLY A 128 2.65 -26.95 3.89
CA GLY A 128 4.07 -27.23 4.04
C GLY A 128 4.75 -27.64 2.73
N SER A 129 5.95 -27.07 2.54
CA SER A 129 7.00 -27.70 1.73
C SER A 129 7.37 -29.06 2.30
#